data_AF-A0A9D3WVR8-F1
#
_entry.id   AF-A0A9D3WVR8-F1
#
_cell.length_a   1.000
_cell.length_b   1.000
_cell.length_c   1.000
_cell.angle_alpha   90.00
_cell.angle_beta   90.00
_cell.angle_gamma   90.00
#
_symmetry.space_group_name_H-M   'P 1'
#
loop_
_entity.id
_entity.type
_entity.pdbx_description
1 polymer ?
#
loop_
_entity_poly.entity_id
_entity_poly.type
_entity_poly.pdbx_seq_one_letter_code
_entity_poly.pdbx_strand_id
1 'polypeptide(L)'
;MAPGAWNENVLDYFLNTNQIKTRDGAEIIWYHAANNKSQMKEAIQSAAHMVEADILLCGEEEGNGEPIMAHPPETKSDNTLQAWLNEIVNTKKGIKLDFKSLAAVKPSMMLLEGIKLHQRQPVWINADILPGPNGSNTVVDAKRFLDTVTSFCPDVTLSLGWTTGWQPQQCNKGYSWAMVKEMAQICDALTQPVTFPVRAALVRQSKSELVWLLQKSNRYSLTVWTGRHDKYSIEDLLYLRENFDKKSLCTVYGPSALSRISVIFSLLLLLCSPFSAAVFCSALLLTHTPTLKPVNSLPYILFLIFSNWLLSLSASN
;
A
#
# COMPACT_ATOMS: atom_id res chain seq x y z
N MET A 1 -1.44 19.71 -20.57
CA MET A 1 -0.46 20.07 -19.53
C MET A 1 0.59 18.98 -19.50
N ALA A 2 1.88 19.30 -19.36
CA ALA A 2 2.89 18.26 -19.15
C ALA A 2 2.66 17.63 -17.76
N PRO A 3 2.60 16.29 -17.62
CA PRO A 3 2.57 15.65 -16.32
C PRO A 3 3.81 16.00 -15.52
N GLY A 4 3.68 16.06 -14.19
CA GLY A 4 4.81 16.04 -13.28
C GLY A 4 4.91 17.21 -12.33
N ALA A 5 4.39 16.98 -11.13
CA ALA A 5 4.85 17.57 -9.88
C ALA A 5 4.92 16.44 -8.84
N TRP A 6 5.77 16.56 -7.83
CA TRP A 6 5.92 15.52 -6.80
C TRP A 6 4.61 15.26 -6.02
N ASN A 7 3.71 16.23 -5.98
CA ASN A 7 2.39 16.19 -5.34
C ASN A 7 1.26 15.91 -6.34
N GLU A 8 1.56 15.69 -7.63
CA GLU A 8 0.57 15.20 -8.56
C GLU A 8 0.00 13.90 -8.00
N ASN A 9 -1.33 13.79 -7.97
CA ASN A 9 -1.97 12.59 -7.48
C ASN A 9 -1.45 11.39 -8.28
N VAL A 10 -1.01 10.35 -7.56
CA VAL A 10 -0.37 9.18 -8.17
C VAL A 10 -1.21 8.54 -9.27
N LEU A 11 -2.54 8.52 -9.11
CA LEU A 11 -3.45 7.95 -10.10
C LEU A 11 -3.53 8.83 -11.34
N ASP A 12 -3.56 10.15 -11.15
CA ASP A 12 -3.61 11.11 -12.25
C ASP A 12 -2.31 11.06 -13.07
N TYR A 13 -1.14 10.98 -12.42
CA TYR A 13 0.14 10.78 -13.09
C TYR A 13 0.16 9.50 -13.95
N PHE A 14 -0.24 8.36 -13.38
CA PHE A 14 -0.21 7.09 -14.11
C PHE A 14 -1.30 6.98 -15.18
N LEU A 15 -2.44 7.67 -15.02
CA LEU A 15 -3.44 7.82 -16.08
C LEU A 15 -2.91 8.68 -17.23
N ASN A 16 -2.37 9.85 -16.91
CA ASN A 16 -1.83 10.80 -17.89
C ASN A 16 -0.66 10.22 -18.68
N THR A 17 0.06 9.25 -18.10
CA THR A 17 1.17 8.53 -18.75
C THR A 17 0.75 7.21 -19.39
N ASN A 18 -0.56 6.89 -19.43
CA ASN A 18 -1.14 5.66 -19.98
C ASN A 18 -0.59 4.35 -19.37
N GLN A 19 -0.22 4.38 -18.10
CA GLN A 19 0.26 3.21 -17.36
C GLN A 19 -0.86 2.46 -16.63
N ILE A 20 -1.95 3.17 -16.29
CA ILE A 20 -3.19 2.57 -15.80
C ILE A 20 -4.37 2.98 -16.68
N LYS A 21 -5.45 2.18 -16.66
CA LYS A 21 -6.63 2.37 -17.51
C LYS A 21 -7.73 3.15 -16.81
N THR A 22 -7.84 2.99 -15.50
CA THR A 22 -8.86 3.65 -14.70
C THR A 22 -8.27 4.32 -13.47
N ARG A 23 -9.01 5.28 -12.90
CA ARG A 23 -8.61 5.99 -11.68
C ARG A 23 -8.88 5.15 -10.44
N ASP A 24 -8.22 4.00 -10.36
CA ASP A 24 -8.36 3.01 -9.29
C ASP A 24 -6.99 2.67 -8.69
N GLY A 25 -6.84 2.83 -7.38
CA GLY A 25 -5.58 2.50 -6.68
C GLY A 25 -5.21 1.02 -6.66
N ALA A 26 -6.10 0.10 -7.09
CA ALA A 26 -5.73 -1.31 -7.37
C ALA A 26 -4.79 -1.46 -8.56
N GLU A 27 -4.89 -0.55 -9.54
CA GLU A 27 -4.11 -0.66 -10.76
C GLU A 27 -2.65 -0.22 -10.55
N ILE A 28 -2.35 0.43 -9.42
CA ILE A 28 -0.98 0.75 -9.04
C ILE A 28 -0.26 -0.53 -8.59
N ILE A 29 0.71 -0.95 -9.39
CA ILE A 29 1.58 -2.09 -9.08
C ILE A 29 2.77 -1.56 -8.29
N TRP A 30 3.07 -2.21 -7.17
CA TRP A 30 4.14 -1.83 -6.26
C TRP A 30 5.27 -2.85 -6.30
N TYR A 31 6.51 -2.36 -6.34
CA TYR A 31 7.68 -3.13 -5.94
C TYR A 31 8.05 -2.72 -4.51
N HIS A 32 8.09 -3.67 -3.59
CA HIS A 32 8.31 -3.43 -2.16
C HIS A 32 9.73 -3.83 -1.75
N ALA A 33 10.34 -3.03 -0.88
CA ALA A 33 11.66 -3.23 -0.30
C ALA A 33 12.78 -3.38 -1.35
N ALA A 34 12.89 -2.41 -2.27
CA ALA A 34 13.98 -2.31 -3.25
C ALA A 34 15.30 -1.83 -2.62
N ASN A 35 15.76 -2.55 -1.60
CA ASN A 35 16.76 -2.06 -0.63
C ASN A 35 18.21 -2.29 -1.07
N ASN A 36 18.47 -3.10 -2.08
CA ASN A 36 19.84 -3.31 -2.61
C ASN A 36 19.90 -3.08 -4.13
N LYS A 37 21.11 -3.02 -4.69
CA LYS A 37 21.29 -2.74 -6.13
C LYS A 37 20.61 -3.77 -7.04
N SER A 38 20.59 -5.04 -6.63
CA SER A 38 19.94 -6.10 -7.39
C SER A 38 18.42 -5.91 -7.42
N GLN A 39 17.81 -5.70 -6.26
CA GLN A 39 16.36 -5.45 -6.15
C GLN A 39 15.94 -4.16 -6.85
N MET A 40 16.74 -3.10 -6.77
CA MET A 40 16.48 -1.87 -7.51
C MET A 40 16.49 -2.11 -9.03
N LYS A 41 17.47 -2.84 -9.56
CA LYS A 41 17.51 -3.19 -10.99
C LYS A 41 16.31 -4.02 -11.42
N GLU A 42 15.91 -4.99 -10.60
CA GLU A 42 14.69 -5.77 -10.81
C GLU A 42 13.45 -4.87 -10.82
N ALA A 43 13.33 -3.96 -9.84
CA ALA A 43 12.23 -3.02 -9.75
C ALA A 43 12.13 -2.11 -10.98
N ILE A 44 13.27 -1.60 -11.46
CA ILE A 44 13.38 -0.79 -12.69
C ILE A 44 12.88 -1.56 -13.92
N GLN A 45 13.21 -2.85 -14.04
CA GLN A 45 12.81 -3.69 -15.18
C GLN A 45 11.40 -4.27 -15.06
N SER A 46 10.82 -4.29 -13.87
CA SER A 46 9.50 -4.85 -13.61
C SER A 46 8.35 -3.99 -14.15
N ALA A 47 7.14 -4.55 -14.14
CA ALA A 47 5.89 -3.83 -14.42
C ALA A 47 5.43 -2.88 -13.29
N ALA A 48 6.21 -2.72 -12.21
CA ALA A 48 5.83 -1.84 -11.11
C ALA A 48 5.69 -0.38 -11.53
N HIS A 49 4.65 0.28 -11.05
CA HIS A 49 4.43 1.71 -11.21
C HIS A 49 5.15 2.49 -10.11
N MET A 50 5.05 2.02 -8.86
CA MET A 50 5.70 2.59 -7.69
C MET A 50 6.78 1.66 -7.16
N VAL A 51 7.92 2.22 -6.78
CA VAL A 51 9.00 1.49 -6.11
C VAL A 51 9.16 2.05 -4.70
N GLU A 52 9.04 1.17 -3.72
CA GLU A 52 9.24 1.47 -2.32
C GLU A 52 10.59 0.93 -1.86
N ALA A 53 11.30 1.71 -1.04
CA ALA A 53 12.55 1.32 -0.41
C ALA A 53 12.71 1.96 0.96
N ASP A 54 13.33 1.21 1.86
CA ASP A 54 13.54 1.58 3.25
C ASP A 54 14.84 2.35 3.43
N ILE A 55 14.88 3.34 4.32
CA ILE A 55 16.04 4.19 4.56
C ILE A 55 16.47 4.16 6.02
N LEU A 56 17.77 3.94 6.22
CA LEU A 56 18.50 4.13 7.46
C LEU A 56 19.70 5.05 7.23
N LEU A 57 20.28 5.57 8.32
CA LEU A 57 21.56 6.27 8.28
C LEU A 57 22.65 5.30 8.73
N CYS A 58 23.62 5.03 7.86
CA CYS A 58 24.79 4.20 8.19
C CYS A 58 25.92 5.09 8.69
N GLY A 59 26.66 4.65 9.72
CA GLY A 59 27.83 5.38 10.22
C GLY A 59 27.49 6.61 11.06
N GLU A 60 26.35 6.64 11.76
CA GLU A 60 25.96 7.80 12.59
C GLU A 60 27.01 8.15 13.65
N GLU A 61 27.62 7.13 14.27
CA GLU A 61 28.60 7.28 15.36
C GLU A 61 29.89 8.01 14.91
N GLU A 62 30.19 7.98 13.61
CA GLU A 62 31.40 8.54 13.01
C GLU A 62 31.18 10.00 12.54
N GLY A 63 29.97 10.56 12.71
CA GLY A 63 29.64 11.94 12.37
C GLY A 63 29.56 12.25 10.87
N ASN A 64 29.77 11.25 10.01
CA ASN A 64 29.74 11.30 8.55
C ASN A 64 28.62 10.43 7.95
N GLY A 65 27.55 10.20 8.72
CA GLY A 65 26.54 9.22 8.37
C GLY A 65 25.92 9.43 6.98
N GLU A 66 25.76 8.34 6.24
CA GLU A 66 25.23 8.34 4.88
C GLU A 66 23.88 7.59 4.82
N PRO A 67 22.85 8.15 4.18
CA PRO A 67 21.59 7.44 3.98
C PRO A 67 21.79 6.24 3.05
N ILE A 68 21.39 5.07 3.52
CA ILE A 68 21.46 3.82 2.78
C ILE A 68 20.09 3.19 2.66
N MET A 69 19.92 2.38 1.61
CA MET A 69 18.70 1.61 1.39
C MET A 69 18.72 0.37 2.27
N ALA A 70 18.02 0.36 3.39
CA ALA A 70 18.04 -0.75 4.35
C ALA A 70 16.83 -0.73 5.28
N HIS A 71 16.37 -1.92 5.66
CA HIS A 71 15.34 -2.15 6.67
C HIS A 71 15.95 -2.94 7.83
N PRO A 72 15.67 -2.62 9.11
CA PRO A 72 16.14 -3.44 10.23
C PRO A 72 15.68 -4.91 10.14
N PRO A 73 16.51 -5.90 10.53
CA PRO A 73 17.75 -5.75 11.28
C PRO A 73 18.98 -5.42 10.44
N GLU A 74 18.86 -5.34 9.11
CA GLU A 74 19.96 -4.93 8.25
C GLU A 74 20.30 -3.45 8.47
N THR A 75 21.56 -3.18 8.84
CA THR A 75 22.09 -1.81 9.07
C THR A 75 23.14 -1.40 8.04
N LYS A 76 23.34 -2.25 7.01
CA LYS A 76 24.28 -2.04 5.92
C LYS A 76 23.61 -2.40 4.61
N SER A 77 24.00 -1.74 3.52
CA SER A 77 23.53 -2.00 2.18
C SER A 77 24.62 -1.75 1.15
N ASP A 78 24.54 -2.41 0.00
CA ASP A 78 25.40 -2.14 -1.15
C ASP A 78 24.93 -0.92 -1.97
N ASN A 79 23.83 -0.29 -1.54
CA ASN A 79 23.18 0.81 -2.24
C ASN A 79 22.91 1.99 -1.29
N THR A 80 23.55 3.12 -1.59
CA THR A 80 23.28 4.40 -0.92
C THR A 80 22.03 5.03 -1.51
N LEU A 81 21.37 5.94 -0.78
CA LEU A 81 20.22 6.66 -1.31
C LEU A 81 20.60 7.46 -2.57
N GLN A 82 21.76 8.11 -2.60
CA GLN A 82 22.22 8.86 -3.77
C GLN A 82 22.37 7.94 -5.00
N ALA A 83 23.01 6.78 -4.85
CA ALA A 83 23.17 5.83 -5.94
C ALA A 83 21.81 5.30 -6.43
N TRP A 84 20.90 5.02 -5.49
CA TRP A 84 19.56 4.55 -5.82
C TRP A 84 18.73 5.61 -6.56
N LEU A 85 18.78 6.87 -6.10
CA LEU A 85 18.11 7.99 -6.75
C LEU A 85 18.63 8.20 -8.17
N ASN A 86 19.95 8.19 -8.37
CA ASN A 86 20.57 8.38 -9.68
C ASN A 86 20.08 7.38 -10.74
N GLU A 87 19.74 6.16 -10.34
CA GLU A 87 19.20 5.15 -11.26
C GLU A 87 17.71 5.34 -11.49
N ILE A 88 16.91 5.55 -10.43
CA ILE A 88 15.45 5.55 -10.55
C ILE A 88 14.88 6.81 -11.21
N VAL A 89 15.53 7.96 -11.06
CA VAL A 89 15.08 9.23 -11.66
C VAL A 89 15.01 9.17 -13.18
N ASN A 90 15.79 8.27 -13.80
CA ASN A 90 15.82 8.05 -15.23
C ASN A 90 14.67 7.17 -15.75
N THR A 91 13.75 6.74 -14.88
CA THR A 91 12.61 5.90 -15.24
C THR A 91 11.32 6.71 -15.40
N LYS A 92 10.15 6.05 -15.37
CA LYS A 92 8.84 6.71 -15.23
C LYS A 92 8.12 6.30 -13.93
N LYS A 93 8.82 5.59 -13.04
CA LYS A 93 8.25 4.99 -11.84
C LYS A 93 8.17 6.04 -10.74
N GLY A 94 7.08 6.06 -9.98
CA GLY A 94 7.05 6.87 -8.76
C GLY A 94 7.83 6.18 -7.65
N ILE A 95 8.22 6.95 -6.63
CA ILE A 95 9.03 6.45 -5.53
C ILE A 95 8.34 6.65 -4.19
N LYS A 96 8.52 5.69 -3.28
CA LYS A 96 8.13 5.79 -1.87
C LYS A 96 9.35 5.50 -1.01
N LEU A 97 9.77 6.49 -0.22
CA LEU A 97 10.94 6.38 0.65
C LEU A 97 10.48 6.19 2.09
N ASP A 98 10.75 5.01 2.66
CA ASP A 98 10.31 4.60 3.99
C ASP A 98 11.40 4.78 5.06
N PHE A 99 11.31 5.87 5.81
CA PHE A 99 12.28 6.23 6.83
C PHE A 99 12.12 5.40 8.09
N LYS A 100 13.16 4.63 8.42
CA LYS A 100 13.23 3.83 9.65
C LYS A 100 13.99 4.54 10.78
N SER A 101 14.69 5.62 10.48
CA SER A 101 15.34 6.48 11.49
C SER A 101 15.17 7.96 11.17
N LEU A 102 14.95 8.77 12.21
CA LEU A 102 14.86 10.23 12.10
C LEU A 102 16.19 10.83 11.61
N ALA A 103 17.32 10.25 12.01
CA ALA A 103 18.64 10.71 11.65
C ALA A 103 18.88 10.71 10.13
N ALA A 104 18.27 9.76 9.40
CA ALA A 104 18.37 9.69 7.95
C ALA A 104 17.58 10.77 7.20
N VAL A 105 16.59 11.41 7.85
CA VAL A 105 15.61 12.28 7.18
C VAL A 105 16.28 13.50 6.58
N LYS A 106 17.01 14.29 7.37
CA LYS A 106 17.62 15.54 6.89
C LYS A 106 18.65 15.30 5.78
N PRO A 107 19.63 14.38 5.93
CA PRO A 107 20.57 14.08 4.84
C PRO A 107 19.86 13.59 3.57
N SER A 108 18.81 12.79 3.71
CA SER A 108 18.03 12.33 2.56
C SER A 108 17.27 13.44 1.84
N MET A 109 16.69 14.39 2.59
CA MET A 109 16.01 15.55 2.01
C MET A 109 16.97 16.43 1.20
N MET A 110 18.22 16.59 1.66
CA MET A 110 19.25 17.33 0.92
C MET A 110 19.59 16.68 -0.43
N LEU A 111 19.64 15.34 -0.49
CA LEU A 111 19.89 14.61 -1.73
C LEU A 111 18.68 14.73 -2.69
N LEU A 112 17.46 14.65 -2.16
CA LEU A 112 16.22 14.83 -2.93
C LEU A 112 16.11 16.24 -3.52
N GLU A 113 16.43 17.27 -2.76
CA GLU A 113 16.43 18.66 -3.23
C GLU A 113 17.37 18.83 -4.45
N GLY A 114 18.53 18.18 -4.43
CA GLY A 114 19.49 18.19 -5.54
C GLY A 114 18.97 17.59 -6.85
N ILE A 115 17.98 16.69 -6.80
CA ILE A 115 17.39 16.06 -7.99
C ILE A 115 16.00 16.61 -8.36
N LYS A 116 15.45 17.54 -7.56
CA LYS A 116 14.07 18.05 -7.71
C LYS A 116 13.76 18.60 -9.09
N LEU A 117 14.73 19.26 -9.74
CA LEU A 117 14.57 19.81 -11.09
C LEU A 117 14.46 18.74 -12.19
N HIS A 118 14.94 17.52 -11.93
CA HIS A 118 15.03 16.44 -12.90
C HIS A 118 13.94 15.38 -12.71
N GLN A 119 13.28 15.35 -11.54
CA GLN A 119 12.27 14.35 -11.23
C GLN A 119 10.85 14.90 -11.39
N ARG A 120 10.12 14.33 -12.34
CA ARG A 120 8.71 14.63 -12.61
C ARG A 120 7.73 13.55 -12.12
N GLN A 121 8.24 12.51 -11.49
CA GLN A 121 7.43 11.39 -11.01
C GLN A 121 6.87 11.70 -9.61
N PRO A 122 5.80 11.02 -9.18
CA PRO A 122 5.30 11.12 -7.81
C PRO A 122 6.36 10.67 -6.78
N VAL A 123 6.51 11.47 -5.72
CA VAL A 123 7.43 11.19 -4.60
C VAL A 123 6.64 11.11 -3.31
N TRP A 124 6.72 9.94 -2.65
CA TRP A 124 6.06 9.66 -1.39
C TRP A 124 7.11 9.55 -0.29
N ILE A 125 6.92 10.29 0.81
CA ILE A 125 7.82 10.25 1.97
C ILE A 125 7.06 9.58 3.12
N ASN A 126 7.57 8.43 3.57
CA ASN A 126 6.91 7.56 4.55
C ASN A 126 7.68 7.49 5.86
N ALA A 127 6.94 7.46 6.97
CA ALA A 127 7.46 7.04 8.27
C ALA A 127 6.31 6.53 9.15
N ASP A 128 6.64 5.60 10.04
CA ASP A 128 5.77 5.22 11.15
C ASP A 128 5.99 6.20 12.31
N ILE A 129 5.05 7.15 12.44
CA ILE A 129 5.19 8.29 13.37
C ILE A 129 4.36 8.13 14.65
N LEU A 130 3.51 7.10 14.72
CA LEU A 130 2.65 6.80 15.87
C LEU A 130 2.67 5.30 16.21
N PRO A 131 2.45 4.94 17.49
CA PRO A 131 2.27 3.55 17.87
C PRO A 131 0.89 3.06 17.42
N GLY A 132 0.86 1.93 16.73
CA GLY A 132 -0.37 1.32 16.23
C GLY A 132 -0.70 -0.01 16.92
N PRO A 133 -1.69 -0.74 16.38
CA PRO A 133 -2.13 -1.97 17.01
C PRO A 133 -1.02 -3.01 17.05
N ASN A 134 -0.73 -3.51 18.25
CA ASN A 134 0.34 -4.45 18.56
C ASN A 134 1.74 -3.99 18.09
N GLY A 135 1.91 -2.70 17.79
CA GLY A 135 3.15 -2.10 17.33
C GLY A 135 4.14 -1.84 18.46
N SER A 136 5.38 -1.53 18.08
CA SER A 136 6.39 -1.02 19.01
C SER A 136 6.15 0.45 19.34
N ASN A 137 6.58 0.89 20.52
CA ASN A 137 6.65 2.32 20.85
C ASN A 137 7.85 3.03 20.19
N THR A 138 8.74 2.29 19.52
CA THR A 138 9.83 2.84 18.72
C THR A 138 9.29 3.41 17.42
N VAL A 139 8.93 4.69 17.44
CA VAL A 139 8.40 5.45 16.30
C VAL A 139 9.38 6.55 15.88
N VAL A 140 9.23 7.06 14.67
CA VAL A 140 9.91 8.28 14.24
C VAL A 140 9.20 9.49 14.87
N ASP A 141 9.96 10.44 15.42
CA ASP A 141 9.40 11.68 15.99
C ASP A 141 8.59 12.44 14.92
N ALA A 142 7.27 12.49 15.10
CA ALA A 142 6.33 13.05 14.13
C ALA A 142 6.65 14.50 13.78
N LYS A 143 6.88 15.35 14.79
CA LYS A 143 7.07 16.79 14.60
C LYS A 143 8.37 17.05 13.84
N ARG A 144 9.49 16.46 14.29
CA ARG A 144 10.80 16.66 13.66
C ARG A 144 10.83 16.11 12.25
N PHE A 145 10.18 14.97 12.00
CA PHE A 145 10.04 14.39 10.67
C PHE A 145 9.27 15.34 9.74
N LEU A 146 8.07 15.76 10.14
CA LEU A 146 7.21 16.61 9.31
C LEU A 146 7.84 17.99 9.07
N ASP A 147 8.39 18.65 10.09
CA ASP A 147 9.07 19.94 9.95
C ASP A 147 10.25 19.85 8.96
N THR A 148 11.01 18.75 9.02
CA THR A 148 12.16 18.55 8.12
C THR A 148 11.69 18.26 6.69
N VAL A 149 10.73 17.35 6.49
CA VAL A 149 10.27 17.00 5.14
C VAL A 149 9.59 18.19 4.46
N THR A 150 8.71 18.89 5.16
CA THR A 150 7.92 19.98 4.57
C THR A 150 8.74 21.24 4.31
N SER A 151 9.85 21.47 5.02
CA SER A 151 10.75 22.60 4.76
C SER A 151 11.59 22.43 3.50
N PHE A 152 11.99 21.19 3.14
CA PHE A 152 12.76 20.91 1.92
C PHE A 152 11.85 20.58 0.72
N CYS A 153 10.86 19.74 0.96
CA CYS A 153 10.05 19.11 -0.08
C CYS A 153 8.55 19.32 0.21
N PRO A 154 8.02 20.56 0.16
CA PRO A 154 6.63 20.84 0.48
C PRO A 154 5.63 20.18 -0.48
N ASP A 155 6.09 19.83 -1.68
CA ASP A 155 5.29 19.27 -2.77
C ASP A 155 5.30 17.73 -2.80
N VAL A 156 5.49 17.02 -1.69
CA VAL A 156 5.44 15.55 -1.66
C VAL A 156 4.07 15.03 -1.22
N THR A 157 3.81 13.75 -1.48
CA THR A 157 2.76 13.02 -0.74
C THR A 157 3.36 12.45 0.54
N LEU A 158 2.72 12.72 1.68
CA LEU A 158 3.13 12.16 2.97
C LEU A 158 2.43 10.81 3.18
N SER A 159 3.19 9.80 3.56
CA SER A 159 2.69 8.45 3.85
C SER A 159 2.91 8.16 5.33
N LEU A 160 1.95 8.56 6.16
CA LEU A 160 2.11 8.62 7.63
C LEU A 160 1.50 7.38 8.28
N GLY A 161 2.36 6.51 8.79
CA GLY A 161 2.00 5.21 9.30
C GLY A 161 1.94 5.14 10.82
N TRP A 162 1.49 3.97 11.26
CA TRP A 162 1.68 3.52 12.63
C TRP A 162 2.57 2.29 12.62
N THR A 163 3.41 2.15 13.64
CA THR A 163 4.04 0.85 13.90
C THR A 163 2.94 -0.18 14.15
N THR A 164 3.04 -1.35 13.55
CA THR A 164 2.02 -2.40 13.74
C THR A 164 2.66 -3.74 13.96
N GLY A 165 1.99 -4.59 14.72
CA GLY A 165 2.33 -5.99 14.88
C GLY A 165 1.17 -6.88 14.48
N TRP A 166 1.51 -8.07 13.98
CA TRP A 166 0.55 -9.13 13.76
C TRP A 166 1.03 -10.40 14.46
N GLN A 167 0.14 -11.01 15.24
CA GLN A 167 0.42 -12.23 15.99
C GLN A 167 -0.43 -13.39 15.48
N PRO A 168 0.20 -14.51 15.09
CA PRO A 168 -0.51 -15.74 14.73
C PRO A 168 -1.47 -16.23 15.82
N GLN A 169 -2.63 -16.76 15.42
CA GLN A 169 -3.64 -17.38 16.30
C GLN A 169 -4.20 -16.49 17.43
N GLN A 170 -3.99 -15.18 17.37
CA GLN A 170 -4.58 -14.23 18.31
C GLN A 170 -5.58 -13.31 17.61
N CYS A 171 -6.53 -12.79 18.39
CA CYS A 171 -7.39 -11.71 17.95
C CYS A 171 -6.54 -10.43 17.88
N ASN A 172 -6.11 -10.08 16.67
CA ASN A 172 -5.34 -8.87 16.44
C ASN A 172 -6.27 -7.66 16.51
N LYS A 173 -5.99 -6.73 17.43
CA LYS A 173 -6.76 -5.48 17.54
C LYS A 173 -6.55 -4.63 16.28
N GLY A 174 -7.59 -3.90 15.92
CA GLY A 174 -7.55 -2.85 14.91
C GLY A 174 -7.05 -1.51 15.45
N TYR A 175 -6.97 -0.53 14.55
CA TYR A 175 -6.75 0.88 14.85
C TYR A 175 -7.90 1.44 15.67
N SER A 176 -7.60 1.92 16.87
CA SER A 176 -8.61 2.47 17.78
C SER A 176 -8.97 3.92 17.45
N TRP A 177 -10.10 4.39 18.00
CA TRP A 177 -10.50 5.80 17.94
C TRP A 177 -9.42 6.77 18.43
N ALA A 178 -8.69 6.41 19.49
CA ALA A 178 -7.61 7.24 20.01
C ALA A 178 -6.50 7.39 18.96
N MET A 179 -6.07 6.26 18.35
CA MET A 179 -5.02 6.24 17.33
C MET A 179 -5.36 7.08 16.10
N VAL A 180 -6.59 6.96 15.57
CA VAL A 180 -6.98 7.73 14.37
C VAL A 180 -7.22 9.21 14.67
N LYS A 181 -7.68 9.55 15.88
CA LYS A 181 -7.86 10.95 16.29
C LYS A 181 -6.51 11.65 16.49
N GLU A 182 -5.54 10.96 17.08
CA GLU A 182 -4.17 11.48 17.22
C GLU A 182 -3.52 11.72 15.86
N MET A 183 -3.63 10.76 14.93
CA MET A 183 -3.16 10.95 13.56
C MET A 183 -3.85 12.14 12.87
N ALA A 184 -5.17 12.29 13.02
CA ALA A 184 -5.91 13.42 12.47
C ALA A 184 -5.39 14.76 13.00
N GLN A 185 -5.15 14.86 14.31
CA GLN A 185 -4.61 16.08 14.95
C GLN A 185 -3.23 16.46 14.39
N ILE A 186 -2.35 15.49 14.18
CA ILE A 186 -1.04 15.73 13.55
C ILE A 186 -1.21 16.25 12.12
N CYS A 187 -2.17 15.70 11.37
CA CYS A 187 -2.36 16.04 9.97
C CYS A 187 -3.11 17.36 9.72
N ASP A 188 -3.81 17.91 10.73
CA ASP A 188 -4.63 19.13 10.59
C ASP A 188 -3.82 20.34 10.09
N ALA A 189 -2.53 20.44 10.44
CA ALA A 189 -1.64 21.52 10.00
C ALA A 189 -1.01 21.30 8.62
N LEU A 190 -1.13 20.10 8.04
CA LEU A 190 -0.47 19.72 6.78
C LEU A 190 -1.30 20.18 5.59
N THR A 191 -0.64 20.62 4.53
CA THR A 191 -1.26 20.99 3.24
C THR A 191 -1.07 19.92 2.16
N GLN A 192 -0.12 19.02 2.36
CA GLN A 192 0.25 17.93 1.45
C GLN A 192 -0.88 16.90 1.29
N PRO A 193 -0.96 16.17 0.17
CA PRO A 193 -1.67 14.89 0.14
C PRO A 193 -1.13 13.96 1.23
N VAL A 194 -2.02 13.28 1.95
CA VAL A 194 -1.63 12.34 3.02
C VAL A 194 -2.27 10.99 2.75
N THR A 195 -1.45 9.94 2.72
CA THR A 195 -1.95 8.57 2.73
C THR A 195 -1.57 7.89 4.04
N PHE A 196 -2.44 7.03 4.54
CA PHE A 196 -2.22 6.29 5.78
C PHE A 196 -1.92 4.82 5.47
N PRO A 197 -0.68 4.35 5.65
CA PRO A 197 -0.33 2.94 5.57
C PRO A 197 -1.07 2.13 6.63
N VAL A 198 -1.98 1.26 6.20
CA VAL A 198 -2.72 0.36 7.08
C VAL A 198 -2.44 -1.09 6.74
N ARG A 199 -2.20 -1.92 7.76
CA ARG A 199 -1.93 -3.34 7.58
C ARG A 199 -3.23 -4.08 7.29
N ALA A 200 -3.32 -4.79 6.17
CA ALA A 200 -4.55 -5.43 5.70
C ALA A 200 -5.22 -6.32 6.77
N ALA A 201 -4.41 -7.05 7.54
CA ALA A 201 -4.89 -7.95 8.60
C ALA A 201 -5.61 -7.25 9.77
N LEU A 202 -5.51 -5.92 9.89
CA LEU A 202 -6.03 -5.12 11.01
C LEU A 202 -7.18 -4.17 10.60
N VAL A 203 -7.44 -4.03 9.29
CA VAL A 203 -8.38 -3.00 8.82
C VAL A 203 -9.82 -3.39 9.12
N ARG A 204 -10.16 -4.68 9.06
CA ARG A 204 -11.54 -5.14 9.25
C ARG A 204 -12.14 -4.71 10.58
N GLN A 205 -11.33 -4.70 11.63
CA GLN A 205 -11.73 -4.30 12.99
C GLN A 205 -11.85 -2.78 13.15
N SER A 206 -11.42 -1.98 12.16
CA SER A 206 -11.19 -0.53 12.29
C SER A 206 -11.92 0.29 11.23
N LYS A 207 -12.94 -0.29 10.57
CA LYS A 207 -13.62 0.36 9.45
C LYS A 207 -14.14 1.74 9.84
N SER A 208 -14.86 1.84 10.96
CA SER A 208 -15.53 3.08 11.37
C SER A 208 -14.51 4.19 11.66
N GLU A 209 -13.41 3.83 12.33
CA GLU A 209 -12.30 4.69 12.68
C GLU A 209 -11.59 5.24 11.43
N LEU A 210 -11.28 4.35 10.48
CA LEU A 210 -10.57 4.71 9.26
C LEU A 210 -11.45 5.49 8.28
N VAL A 211 -12.74 5.13 8.15
CA VAL A 211 -13.70 5.91 7.35
C VAL A 211 -13.84 7.32 7.92
N TRP A 212 -13.96 7.46 9.24
CA TRP A 212 -14.00 8.77 9.88
C TRP A 212 -12.73 9.58 9.62
N LEU A 213 -11.55 8.95 9.69
CA LEU A 213 -10.28 9.61 9.39
C LEU A 213 -10.27 10.16 7.96
N LEU A 214 -10.67 9.36 6.97
CA LEU A 214 -10.72 9.81 5.57
C LEU A 214 -11.73 10.95 5.33
N GLN A 215 -12.82 11.00 6.09
CA GLN A 215 -13.81 12.08 5.98
C GLN A 215 -13.28 13.44 6.48
N LYS A 216 -12.15 13.47 7.19
CA LYS A 216 -11.55 14.72 7.70
C LYS A 216 -11.02 15.63 6.59
N SER A 217 -10.61 15.08 5.46
CA SER A 217 -10.02 15.84 4.36
C SER A 217 -10.08 15.06 3.05
N ASN A 218 -10.39 15.72 1.94
CA ASN A 218 -10.34 15.12 0.60
C ASN A 218 -8.90 14.81 0.12
N ARG A 219 -7.88 15.28 0.86
CA ARG A 219 -6.46 14.97 0.64
C ARG A 219 -6.05 13.62 1.21
N TYR A 220 -6.91 12.99 2.00
CA TYR A 220 -6.59 11.78 2.74
C TYR A 220 -6.93 10.51 1.95
N SER A 221 -6.02 9.55 1.98
CA SER A 221 -6.19 8.22 1.39
C SER A 221 -5.62 7.13 2.30
N LEU A 222 -5.86 5.87 1.94
CA LEU A 222 -5.25 4.70 2.57
C LEU A 222 -4.30 4.01 1.60
N THR A 223 -3.19 3.53 2.16
CA THR A 223 -2.29 2.58 1.49
C THR A 223 -2.34 1.27 2.25
N VAL A 224 -2.97 0.24 1.69
CA VAL A 224 -3.07 -1.06 2.36
C VAL A 224 -1.83 -1.87 2.07
N TRP A 225 -1.16 -2.41 3.10
CA TRP A 225 0.03 -3.24 2.95
C TRP A 225 -0.10 -4.56 3.73
N THR A 226 0.77 -5.53 3.40
CA THR A 226 0.79 -6.85 4.04
C THR A 226 2.22 -7.24 4.41
N GLY A 227 2.42 -7.69 5.65
CA GLY A 227 3.67 -8.33 6.06
C GLY A 227 3.84 -9.72 5.44
N ARG A 228 5.08 -10.19 5.33
CA ARG A 228 5.44 -11.51 4.75
C ARG A 228 4.69 -12.69 5.40
N HIS A 229 4.38 -12.57 6.68
CA HIS A 229 3.76 -13.63 7.48
C HIS A 229 2.30 -13.36 7.84
N ASP A 230 1.75 -12.23 7.39
CA ASP A 230 0.38 -11.86 7.70
C ASP A 230 -0.58 -12.87 7.05
N LYS A 231 -1.57 -13.32 7.82
CA LYS A 231 -2.72 -14.04 7.29
C LYS A 231 -3.88 -13.06 7.15
N TYR A 232 -4.39 -12.96 5.94
CA TYR A 232 -5.59 -12.19 5.59
C TYR A 232 -6.44 -13.02 4.63
N SER A 233 -7.75 -12.85 4.72
CA SER A 233 -8.69 -13.53 3.83
C SER A 233 -8.95 -12.70 2.58
N ILE A 234 -9.40 -13.33 1.49
CA ILE A 234 -9.84 -12.62 0.28
C ILE A 234 -11.04 -11.75 0.63
N GLU A 235 -11.90 -12.25 1.51
CA GLU A 235 -13.09 -11.58 2.03
C GLU A 235 -12.72 -10.27 2.73
N ASP A 236 -11.58 -10.20 3.43
CA ASP A 236 -11.10 -8.95 4.03
C ASP A 236 -10.70 -7.93 2.95
N LEU A 237 -10.10 -8.38 1.84
CA LEU A 237 -9.71 -7.50 0.75
C LEU A 237 -10.91 -7.01 -0.07
N LEU A 238 -11.90 -7.87 -0.28
CA LEU A 238 -13.18 -7.49 -0.88
C LEU A 238 -13.93 -6.51 0.02
N TYR A 239 -13.93 -6.77 1.34
CA TYR A 239 -14.52 -5.85 2.31
C TYR A 239 -13.87 -4.46 2.24
N LEU A 240 -12.55 -4.37 2.10
CA LEU A 240 -11.88 -3.09 1.84
C LEU A 240 -12.40 -2.40 0.58
N ARG A 241 -12.54 -3.16 -0.51
CA ARG A 241 -12.98 -2.65 -1.81
C ARG A 241 -14.42 -2.15 -1.82
N GLU A 242 -15.30 -2.78 -1.06
CA GLU A 242 -16.71 -2.42 -0.97
C GLU A 242 -16.95 -1.21 -0.07
N ASN A 243 -16.05 -0.95 0.89
CA ASN A 243 -16.29 0.01 1.96
C ASN A 243 -15.47 1.31 1.85
N PHE A 244 -14.49 1.37 0.95
CA PHE A 244 -13.65 2.54 0.70
C PHE A 244 -13.71 2.96 -0.77
N ASP A 245 -13.60 4.26 -1.05
CA ASP A 245 -13.55 4.75 -2.43
C ASP A 245 -12.27 4.22 -3.11
N LYS A 246 -12.44 3.62 -4.29
CA LYS A 246 -11.37 3.07 -5.15
C LYS A 246 -10.25 4.09 -5.43
N LYS A 247 -10.59 5.38 -5.45
CA LYS A 247 -9.63 6.49 -5.64
C LYS A 247 -8.79 6.77 -4.39
N SER A 248 -9.32 6.45 -3.22
CA SER A 248 -8.67 6.66 -1.93
C SER A 248 -7.92 5.42 -1.42
N LEU A 249 -7.88 4.33 -2.18
CA LEU A 249 -7.33 3.05 -1.73
C LEU A 249 -6.24 2.54 -2.67
N CYS A 250 -4.98 2.76 -2.30
CA CYS A 250 -3.84 2.11 -2.94
C CYS A 250 -3.50 0.81 -2.22
N THR A 251 -3.09 -0.22 -2.94
CA THR A 251 -2.74 -1.52 -2.34
C THR A 251 -1.33 -1.94 -2.68
N VAL A 252 -0.49 -2.08 -1.65
CA VAL A 252 0.89 -2.57 -1.72
C VAL A 252 0.88 -4.06 -1.41
N TYR A 253 0.96 -4.88 -2.45
CA TYR A 253 1.04 -6.32 -2.35
C TYR A 253 2.37 -6.82 -2.89
N GLY A 254 2.89 -7.91 -2.33
CA GLY A 254 3.84 -8.74 -3.08
C GLY A 254 3.17 -9.33 -4.34
N PRO A 255 3.95 -9.70 -5.37
CA PRO A 255 3.45 -10.16 -6.67
C PRO A 255 2.42 -11.33 -6.61
N SER A 256 2.34 -12.06 -5.50
CA SER A 256 1.43 -13.19 -5.29
C SER A 256 -0.01 -12.84 -4.88
N ALA A 257 -0.30 -11.60 -4.45
CA ALA A 257 -1.64 -11.20 -4.00
C ALA A 257 -2.43 -10.40 -5.06
N LEU A 258 -1.75 -9.62 -5.93
CA LEU A 258 -2.37 -8.93 -7.08
C LEU A 258 -3.01 -9.92 -8.06
N SER A 259 -2.34 -11.05 -8.31
CA SER A 259 -2.86 -12.13 -9.15
C SER A 259 -4.13 -12.75 -8.58
N ARG A 260 -4.34 -12.74 -7.26
CA ARG A 260 -5.55 -13.29 -6.64
C ARG A 260 -6.73 -12.33 -6.72
N ILE A 261 -6.53 -11.03 -6.46
CA ILE A 261 -7.63 -10.06 -6.45
C ILE A 261 -8.12 -9.75 -7.86
N SER A 262 -7.21 -9.55 -8.82
CA SER A 262 -7.58 -9.25 -10.22
C SER A 262 -8.30 -10.42 -10.89
N VAL A 263 -7.86 -11.66 -10.60
CA VAL A 263 -8.53 -12.89 -11.06
C VAL A 263 -9.91 -13.03 -10.42
N ILE A 264 -10.06 -12.73 -9.13
CA ILE A 264 -11.35 -12.85 -8.43
C ILE A 264 -12.34 -11.78 -8.89
N PHE A 265 -11.91 -10.53 -9.07
CA PHE A 265 -12.77 -9.47 -9.63
C PHE A 265 -13.20 -9.78 -11.06
N SER A 266 -12.29 -10.32 -11.88
CA SER A 266 -12.60 -10.77 -13.25
C SER A 266 -13.58 -11.95 -13.24
N LEU A 267 -13.41 -12.92 -12.32
CA LEU A 267 -14.34 -14.03 -12.15
C LEU A 267 -15.71 -13.59 -11.62
N LEU A 268 -15.78 -12.66 -10.67
CA LEU A 268 -17.05 -12.12 -10.15
C LEU A 268 -17.80 -11.32 -11.22
N LEU A 269 -17.10 -10.54 -12.04
CA LEU A 269 -17.69 -9.85 -13.20
C LEU A 269 -18.20 -10.83 -14.27
N LEU A 270 -17.46 -11.93 -14.52
CA LEU A 270 -17.91 -13.01 -15.39
C LEU A 270 -19.17 -13.71 -14.82
N LEU A 271 -19.18 -14.05 -13.54
CA LEU A 271 -20.29 -14.74 -12.86
C LEU A 271 -21.52 -13.85 -12.64
N CYS A 272 -21.37 -12.52 -12.61
CA CYS A 272 -22.48 -11.56 -12.55
C CYS A 272 -23.07 -11.24 -13.93
N SER A 273 -22.50 -11.74 -15.03
CA SER A 273 -23.19 -11.69 -16.33
C SER A 273 -24.16 -12.86 -16.44
N PRO A 274 -25.46 -12.62 -16.75
CA PRO A 274 -26.47 -13.69 -16.80
C PRO A 274 -26.15 -14.77 -17.84
N PHE A 275 -25.31 -14.45 -18.83
CA PHE A 275 -24.88 -15.37 -19.89
C PHE A 275 -23.77 -16.33 -19.45
N SER A 276 -22.81 -15.92 -18.60
CA SER A 276 -21.69 -16.80 -18.21
C SER A 276 -22.03 -17.75 -17.06
N ALA A 277 -22.99 -17.41 -16.18
CA ALA A 277 -23.43 -18.30 -15.10
C ALA A 277 -24.04 -19.61 -15.64
N ALA A 278 -24.83 -19.54 -16.71
CA ALA A 278 -25.45 -20.71 -17.34
C ALA A 278 -24.43 -21.64 -18.03
N VAL A 279 -23.38 -21.06 -18.63
CA VAL A 279 -22.31 -21.83 -19.30
C VAL A 279 -21.41 -22.53 -18.28
N PHE A 280 -21.10 -21.88 -17.16
CA PHE A 280 -20.29 -22.47 -16.09
C PHE A 280 -21.01 -23.62 -15.36
N CYS A 281 -22.31 -23.49 -15.12
CA CYS A 281 -23.13 -24.57 -14.52
C CYS A 281 -23.18 -25.82 -15.40
N SER A 282 -23.32 -25.66 -16.72
CA SER A 282 -23.34 -26.78 -17.66
C SER A 282 -22.02 -27.55 -17.68
N ALA A 283 -20.89 -26.86 -17.55
CA ALA A 283 -19.56 -27.48 -17.52
C ALA A 283 -19.26 -28.22 -16.20
N LEU A 284 -19.75 -27.74 -15.06
CA LEU A 284 -19.56 -28.40 -13.76
C LEU A 284 -20.41 -29.67 -13.59
N LEU A 285 -21.63 -29.69 -14.15
CA LEU A 285 -22.53 -30.86 -14.09
C LEU A 285 -22.03 -32.03 -14.95
N LEU A 286 -21.24 -31.76 -15.98
CA LEU A 286 -20.70 -32.80 -16.87
C LEU A 286 -19.43 -33.48 -16.34
N THR A 287 -18.84 -33.03 -15.23
CA THR A 287 -17.51 -33.46 -14.80
C THR A 287 -17.41 -34.09 -13.40
N HIS A 288 -18.51 -34.23 -12.66
CA HIS A 288 -18.46 -34.85 -11.33
C HIS A 288 -19.15 -36.23 -11.23
N THR A 289 -18.32 -37.28 -11.19
CA THR A 289 -18.61 -38.52 -10.46
C THR A 289 -18.38 -38.31 -8.94
N PRO A 290 -19.13 -38.98 -8.06
CA PRO A 290 -19.19 -38.61 -6.64
C PRO A 290 -18.08 -39.28 -5.83
N THR A 291 -17.01 -38.55 -5.50
CA THR A 291 -16.14 -38.89 -4.38
C THR A 291 -15.77 -37.64 -3.58
N LEU A 292 -15.85 -37.78 -2.25
CA LEU A 292 -15.85 -36.73 -1.25
C LEU A 292 -14.46 -36.09 -0.99
N LYS A 293 -14.47 -34.75 -0.86
CA LYS A 293 -13.51 -33.79 -0.23
C LYS A 293 -12.34 -33.24 -1.09
N PRO A 294 -11.86 -31.98 -0.84
CA PRO A 294 -12.03 -31.15 0.37
C PRO A 294 -12.76 -29.81 0.19
N VAL A 295 -13.22 -29.27 1.32
CA VAL A 295 -14.05 -28.05 1.55
C VAL A 295 -13.35 -26.74 1.17
N ASN A 296 -12.12 -26.78 0.65
CA ASN A 296 -11.32 -25.61 0.27
C ASN A 296 -10.95 -25.60 -1.23
N SER A 297 -11.69 -26.32 -2.07
CA SER A 297 -11.54 -26.19 -3.52
C SER A 297 -12.33 -24.97 -4.00
N LEU A 298 -11.77 -24.22 -4.95
CA LEU A 298 -12.42 -23.06 -5.59
C LEU A 298 -13.87 -23.36 -6.05
N PRO A 299 -14.20 -24.57 -6.56
CA PRO A 299 -15.58 -24.95 -6.87
C PRO A 299 -16.52 -24.96 -5.64
N TYR A 300 -16.03 -25.37 -4.47
CA TYR A 300 -16.83 -25.46 -3.24
C TYR A 300 -17.13 -24.07 -2.67
N ILE A 301 -16.17 -23.15 -2.77
CA ILE A 301 -16.33 -21.74 -2.36
C ILE A 301 -17.34 -21.04 -3.29
N LEU A 302 -17.22 -21.27 -4.61
CA LEU A 302 -18.18 -20.75 -5.60
C LEU A 302 -19.59 -21.32 -5.37
N PHE A 303 -19.72 -22.60 -5.00
CA PHE A 303 -21.00 -23.21 -4.66
C PHE A 303 -21.67 -22.55 -3.43
N LEU A 304 -20.90 -22.26 -2.38
CA LEU A 304 -21.42 -21.59 -1.17
C LEU A 304 -21.88 -20.14 -1.43
N ILE A 305 -21.12 -19.39 -2.24
CA ILE A 305 -21.47 -18.01 -2.62
C ILE A 305 -22.76 -18.01 -3.45
N PHE A 306 -22.89 -18.94 -4.41
CA PHE A 306 -24.09 -19.06 -5.25
C PHE A 306 -25.32 -19.52 -4.46
N SER A 307 -25.15 -20.45 -3.51
CA SER A 307 -26.22 -20.95 -2.64
C SER A 307 -26.79 -19.84 -1.75
N ASN A 308 -25.92 -18.99 -1.19
CA ASN A 308 -26.34 -17.85 -0.38
C ASN A 308 -27.00 -16.73 -1.20
N TRP A 309 -26.58 -16.54 -2.46
CA TRP A 309 -27.22 -15.59 -3.37
C TRP A 309 -28.62 -16.04 -3.81
N LEU A 310 -28.80 -17.34 -4.10
CA LEU A 310 -30.12 -17.91 -4.38
C LEU A 310 -31.07 -17.80 -3.17
N LEU A 311 -30.57 -18.05 -1.96
CA LEU A 311 -31.35 -17.91 -0.73
C LEU A 311 -31.77 -16.45 -0.46
N SER A 312 -30.95 -15.47 -0.83
CA SER A 312 -31.31 -14.05 -0.66
C SER A 312 -32.37 -13.60 -1.68
N LEU A 313 -32.35 -14.15 -2.90
CA LEU A 313 -33.38 -13.94 -3.92
C LEU A 313 -34.70 -14.64 -3.57
N SER A 314 -34.69 -15.79 -2.91
CA SER A 314 -35.91 -16.45 -2.43
C SER A 314 -36.52 -15.79 -1.20
N ALA A 315 -35.71 -15.06 -0.42
CA ALA A 315 -36.16 -14.32 0.77
C ALA A 315 -36.71 -12.91 0.44
N SER A 316 -36.64 -12.49 -0.82
CA SER A 316 -37.12 -11.19 -1.31
C SER A 316 -38.35 -11.29 -2.23
N ASN A 317 -39.08 -12.43 -2.16
CA ASN A 317 -40.42 -12.62 -2.70
C ASN A 317 -41.41 -12.97 -1.59
#